data_AF-A0A4U9CYG9-F1
#
_entry.id   AF-A0A4U9CYG9-F1
#
_cell.length_a   1.000
_cell.length_b   1.000
_cell.length_c   1.000
_cell.angle_alpha   90.00
_cell.angle_beta   90.00
_cell.angle_gamma   90.00
#
_symmetry.space_group_name_H-M   'P 1'
#
loop_
_entity.id
_entity.type
_entity.pdbx_description
1 polymer ?
#
loop_
_entity_poly.entity_id
_entity_poly.type
_entity_poly.pdbx_seq_one_letter_code
_entity_poly.pdbx_strand_id
1 'polypeptide(L)'
;MLEAFSFGITAATPGDPHFSPLAKMLSDIGGGAAFALMLPILSLGISKSISGNAGIVSGAVGGMLAIHTGSGFLGALLAGFMAGYVTFAIVKYINLPKAIAGLKPILIVPLLSVFITGALMILVIGEPIKLLLEALTAFLANMGNTNAAIMGLMMGMMVAFDMGGPLNKTVCMFRHWLNVHRYL
;
A
#
# COMPACT_ATOMS: atom_id res chain seq x y z
N MET A 1 -2.26 -2.67 -17.37
CA MET A 1 -2.97 -1.69 -18.25
C MET A 1 -2.46 -1.72 -19.69
N LEU A 2 -1.15 -1.64 -19.94
CA LEU A 2 -0.59 -1.77 -21.30
C LEU A 2 -0.83 -3.17 -21.91
N GLU A 3 -0.74 -4.22 -21.10
CA GLU A 3 -0.97 -5.60 -21.53
C GLU A 3 -2.41 -5.85 -22.03
N ALA A 4 -3.41 -5.46 -21.23
CA ALA A 4 -4.82 -5.59 -21.59
C ALA A 4 -5.19 -4.80 -22.85
N PHE A 5 -4.52 -3.67 -23.09
CA PHE A 5 -4.76 -2.83 -24.27
C PHE A 5 -4.12 -3.39 -25.55
N SER A 6 -2.94 -4.00 -25.46
CA SER A 6 -2.19 -4.47 -26.63
C SER A 6 -2.36 -5.96 -26.93
N PHE A 7 -2.64 -6.78 -25.92
CA PHE A 7 -2.68 -8.24 -26.05
C PHE A 7 -4.03 -8.86 -25.63
N GLY A 8 -4.90 -8.11 -24.96
CA GLY A 8 -6.16 -8.60 -24.42
C GLY A 8 -6.04 -9.06 -22.96
N ILE A 9 -7.15 -9.05 -22.23
CA ILE A 9 -7.20 -9.27 -20.77
C ILE A 9 -6.82 -10.70 -20.33
N THR A 10 -6.91 -11.70 -21.21
CA THR A 10 -6.62 -13.11 -20.92
C THR A 10 -5.28 -13.58 -21.49
N ALA A 11 -4.51 -12.71 -22.15
CA ALA A 11 -3.30 -13.09 -22.86
C ALA A 11 -2.12 -13.50 -21.97
N ALA A 12 -2.15 -13.19 -20.68
CA ALA A 12 -1.17 -13.68 -19.70
C ALA A 12 -1.49 -15.06 -19.11
N THR A 13 -2.72 -15.56 -19.26
CA THR A 13 -3.16 -16.80 -18.61
C THR A 13 -2.61 -18.02 -19.35
N PRO A 14 -1.80 -18.89 -18.70
CA PRO A 14 -1.33 -20.12 -19.33
C PRO A 14 -2.51 -21.04 -19.66
N GLY A 15 -2.68 -21.38 -20.93
CA GLY A 15 -3.75 -22.28 -21.40
C GLY A 15 -4.89 -21.60 -22.15
N ASP A 16 -4.92 -20.26 -22.24
CA ASP A 16 -5.89 -19.53 -23.05
C ASP A 16 -5.49 -19.48 -24.55
N PRO A 17 -6.45 -19.45 -25.49
CA PRO A 17 -6.18 -19.37 -26.93
C PRO A 17 -5.40 -18.12 -27.35
N HIS A 18 -5.48 -17.05 -26.55
CA HIS A 18 -4.82 -15.78 -26.76
C HIS A 18 -3.51 -15.62 -25.96
N PHE A 19 -3.00 -16.72 -25.40
CA PHE A 19 -1.79 -16.71 -24.58
C PHE A 19 -0.58 -16.20 -25.37
N SER A 20 0.07 -15.17 -24.83
CA SER A 20 1.32 -14.63 -25.33
C SER A 20 2.36 -14.65 -24.20
N PRO A 21 3.53 -15.28 -24.40
CA PRO A 21 4.61 -15.24 -23.43
C PRO A 21 5.05 -13.82 -23.05
N LEU A 22 4.97 -12.88 -23.99
CA LEU A 22 5.25 -11.46 -23.74
C LEU A 22 4.19 -10.84 -22.83
N ALA A 23 2.91 -11.13 -23.07
CA ALA A 23 1.82 -10.64 -22.23
C ALA A 23 1.98 -11.15 -20.79
N LYS A 24 2.28 -12.45 -20.61
CA LYS A 24 2.59 -13.02 -19.30
C LYS A 24 3.77 -12.33 -18.62
N MET A 25 4.88 -12.15 -19.32
CA MET A 25 6.05 -11.47 -18.77
C MET A 25 5.72 -10.03 -18.34
N LEU A 26 4.92 -9.30 -19.13
CA LEU A 26 4.48 -7.96 -18.80
C LEU A 26 3.52 -7.93 -17.60
N SER A 27 2.65 -8.93 -17.48
CA SER A 27 1.74 -9.13 -16.34
C SER A 27 2.51 -9.42 -15.05
N ASP A 28 3.48 -10.31 -15.10
CA ASP A 28 4.28 -10.68 -13.92
C ASP A 28 5.10 -9.48 -13.42
N ILE A 29 5.67 -8.69 -14.34
CA ILE A 29 6.43 -7.47 -14.02
C ILE A 29 5.51 -6.37 -13.48
N GLY A 30 4.47 -6.01 -14.24
CA GLY A 30 3.65 -4.84 -13.97
C GLY A 30 2.44 -5.10 -13.07
N GLY A 31 1.77 -6.23 -13.25
CA GLY A 31 0.61 -6.67 -12.47
C GLY A 31 0.99 -7.36 -11.16
N GLY A 32 2.01 -8.21 -11.18
CA GLY A 32 2.49 -8.93 -10.00
C GLY A 32 3.47 -8.11 -9.16
N ALA A 33 4.71 -7.99 -9.63
CA ALA A 33 5.81 -7.45 -8.85
C ALA A 33 5.65 -5.95 -8.52
N ALA A 34 5.30 -5.12 -9.51
CA ALA A 34 5.21 -3.67 -9.30
C ALA A 34 4.09 -3.28 -8.32
N PHE A 35 2.91 -3.91 -8.39
CA PHE A 35 1.82 -3.65 -7.44
C PHE A 35 2.13 -4.21 -6.05
N ALA A 36 2.79 -5.37 -5.95
CA ALA A 36 3.20 -5.91 -4.66
C ALA A 36 4.16 -4.96 -3.90
N LEU A 37 5.01 -4.22 -4.63
CA LEU A 37 5.94 -3.25 -4.03
C LEU A 37 5.31 -1.90 -3.70
N MET A 38 4.08 -1.61 -4.14
CA MET A 38 3.44 -0.31 -3.94
C MET A 38 3.33 0.06 -2.45
N LEU A 39 2.77 -0.83 -1.63
CA LEU A 39 2.57 -0.58 -0.20
C LEU A 39 3.88 -0.57 0.62
N PRO A 40 4.83 -1.51 0.38
CA PRO A 40 6.15 -1.47 0.99
C PRO A 40 6.91 -0.17 0.68
N ILE A 41 6.91 0.29 -0.57
CA ILE A 41 7.62 1.51 -0.98
C ILE A 41 6.94 2.76 -0.39
N LEU A 42 5.61 2.81 -0.37
CA LEU A 42 4.87 3.89 0.27
C LEU A 42 5.24 4.02 1.76
N SER A 43 5.13 2.93 2.51
CA SER A 43 5.42 2.88 3.94
C SER A 43 6.89 3.17 4.23
N LEU A 44 7.82 2.63 3.42
CA LEU A 44 9.24 2.95 3.46
C LEU A 44 9.48 4.45 3.27
N GLY A 45 8.84 5.08 2.28
CA GLY A 45 9.00 6.50 1.99
C GLY A 45 8.59 7.38 3.18
N ILE A 46 7.48 7.05 3.83
CA ILE A 46 6.99 7.75 5.03
C ILE A 46 7.94 7.52 6.23
N SER A 47 8.34 6.27 6.48
CA SER A 47 9.24 5.98 7.61
C SER A 47 10.60 6.66 7.45
N LYS A 48 11.13 6.67 6.22
CA LYS A 48 12.39 7.31 5.85
C LYS A 48 12.32 8.83 6.00
N SER A 49 11.18 9.46 5.71
CA SER A 49 11.05 10.92 5.88
C SER A 49 11.09 11.35 7.36
N ILE A 50 10.74 10.45 8.29
CA ILE A 50 10.73 10.73 9.73
C ILE A 50 12.08 10.39 10.40
N SER A 51 12.65 9.22 10.09
CA SER A 51 13.81 8.66 10.81
C SER A 51 15.06 8.48 9.95
N GLY A 52 15.03 8.96 8.71
CA GLY A 52 16.13 8.83 7.76
C GLY A 52 16.39 7.37 7.36
N ASN A 53 17.65 7.04 7.07
CA ASN A 53 18.02 5.73 6.56
C ASN A 53 17.78 4.57 7.56
N ALA A 54 17.70 4.87 8.86
CA ALA A 54 17.44 3.87 9.88
C ALA A 54 16.04 3.25 9.79
N GLY A 55 15.05 3.98 9.26
CA GLY A 55 13.65 3.54 9.20
C GLY A 55 13.26 2.83 7.91
N ILE A 56 14.19 2.66 6.98
CA ILE A 56 13.91 2.07 5.66
C ILE A 56 13.37 0.65 5.82
N VAL A 57 14.04 -0.17 6.64
CA VAL A 57 13.72 -1.59 6.80
C VAL A 57 12.40 -1.76 7.56
N SER A 58 12.21 -1.06 8.68
CA SER A 58 10.97 -1.11 9.46
C SER A 58 9.76 -0.60 8.68
N GLY A 59 9.93 0.46 7.88
CA GLY A 59 8.89 0.98 7.00
C GLY A 59 8.51 -0.01 5.90
N ALA A 60 9.49 -0.61 5.21
CA ALA A 60 9.23 -1.61 4.18
C ALA A 60 8.52 -2.85 4.75
N VAL A 61 9.00 -3.37 5.89
CA VAL A 61 8.39 -4.53 6.55
C VAL A 61 6.97 -4.20 7.04
N GLY A 62 6.75 -3.03 7.62
CA GLY A 62 5.42 -2.56 8.01
C GLY A 62 4.44 -2.50 6.83
N GLY A 63 4.91 -2.04 5.67
CA GLY A 63 4.11 -2.02 4.44
C GLY A 63 3.81 -3.42 3.88
N MET A 64 4.78 -4.35 3.96
CA MET A 64 4.55 -5.76 3.62
C MET A 64 3.54 -6.42 4.56
N LEU A 65 3.62 -6.13 5.86
CA LEU A 65 2.67 -6.65 6.84
C LEU A 65 1.26 -6.14 6.57
N ALA A 66 1.10 -4.90 6.11
CA ALA A 66 -0.22 -4.38 5.74
C ALA A 66 -0.89 -5.18 4.59
N ILE A 67 -0.09 -5.73 3.67
CA ILE A 67 -0.57 -6.67 2.64
C ILE A 67 -1.01 -7.97 3.30
N HIS A 68 -0.15 -8.57 4.13
CA HIS A 68 -0.41 -9.88 4.74
C HIS A 68 -1.55 -9.87 5.77
N THR A 69 -1.73 -8.78 6.51
CA THR A 69 -2.85 -8.62 7.44
C THR A 69 -4.15 -8.20 6.75
N GLY A 70 -4.13 -7.87 5.45
CA GLY A 70 -5.30 -7.39 4.71
C GLY A 70 -5.75 -5.97 5.07
N SER A 71 -4.93 -5.20 5.79
CA SER A 71 -5.22 -3.81 6.15
C SER A 71 -4.93 -2.83 4.98
N GLY A 72 -4.30 -3.34 3.92
CA GLY A 72 -4.20 -2.68 2.63
C GLY A 72 -3.52 -1.33 2.68
N PHE A 73 -3.95 -0.40 1.83
CA PHE A 73 -3.36 0.93 1.73
C PHE A 73 -3.40 1.70 3.06
N LEU A 74 -4.51 1.62 3.80
CA LEU A 74 -4.66 2.34 5.07
C LEU A 74 -3.69 1.79 6.14
N GLY A 75 -3.54 0.47 6.19
CA GLY A 75 -2.54 -0.19 7.02
C GLY A 75 -1.12 0.24 6.67
N ALA A 76 -0.78 0.32 5.38
CA ALA A 76 0.55 0.71 4.93
C ALA A 76 0.88 2.17 5.27
N LEU A 77 -0.10 3.08 5.17
CA LEU A 77 0.04 4.47 5.56
C LEU A 77 0.37 4.59 7.06
N LEU A 78 -0.44 3.95 7.90
CA LEU A 78 -0.25 3.95 9.36
C LEU A 78 1.05 3.26 9.77
N ALA A 79 1.36 2.12 9.15
CA ALA A 79 2.60 1.40 9.37
C ALA A 79 3.83 2.27 9.06
N GLY A 80 3.79 3.09 8.00
CA GLY A 80 4.88 4.00 7.65
C GLY A 80 5.15 5.05 8.71
N PHE A 81 4.10 5.70 9.21
CA PHE A 81 4.23 6.68 10.31
C PHE A 81 4.72 6.01 11.60
N MET A 82 4.08 4.90 11.97
CA MET A 82 4.45 4.16 13.18
C MET A 82 5.91 3.69 13.13
N ALA A 83 6.32 3.05 12.03
CA ALA A 83 7.70 2.61 11.82
C ALA A 83 8.70 3.76 11.94
N GLY A 84 8.36 4.92 11.35
CA GLY A 84 9.19 6.12 11.42
C GLY A 84 9.38 6.61 12.86
N TYR A 85 8.30 6.76 13.63
CA TYR A 85 8.38 7.23 15.01
C TYR A 85 9.04 6.22 15.96
N VAL A 86 8.73 4.93 15.81
CA VAL A 86 9.37 3.85 16.58
C VAL A 86 10.87 3.85 16.33
N THR A 87 11.29 3.89 15.07
CA THR A 87 12.71 3.91 14.71
C THR A 87 13.38 5.18 15.23
N PHE A 88 12.75 6.34 15.10
CA PHE A 88 13.26 7.60 15.61
C PHE A 88 13.49 7.55 17.13
N ALA A 89 12.54 7.00 17.89
CA ALA A 89 12.67 6.82 19.33
C ALA A 89 13.84 5.89 19.68
N ILE A 90 13.96 4.74 19.01
CA ILE A 90 15.06 3.79 19.21
C ILE A 90 16.42 4.46 18.96
N VAL A 91 16.56 5.20 17.86
CA VAL A 91 17.81 5.91 17.54
C VAL A 91 18.16 6.95 18.60
N LYS A 92 17.16 7.68 19.10
CA LYS A 92 17.32 8.78 20.06
C LYS A 92 17.63 8.30 21.48
N TYR A 93 16.97 7.25 21.97
CA TYR A 93 17.07 6.82 23.36
C TYR A 93 18.14 5.75 23.60
N ILE A 94 18.49 4.94 22.61
CA ILE A 94 19.50 3.88 22.80
C ILE A 94 20.91 4.44 22.60
N ASN A 95 21.62 4.70 23.71
CA ASN A 95 23.03 5.07 23.71
C ASN A 95 23.90 3.85 24.00
N LEU A 96 24.80 3.52 23.07
CA LEU A 96 25.67 2.36 23.18
C LEU A 96 27.12 2.77 23.47
N PRO A 97 27.87 2.02 24.29
CA PRO A 97 29.30 2.24 24.51
C PRO A 97 30.10 2.06 23.22
N LYS A 98 31.25 2.76 23.11
CA LYS A 98 32.07 2.87 21.89
C LYS A 98 32.41 1.53 21.20
N ALA A 99 32.53 0.44 21.97
CA ALA A 99 32.83 -0.89 21.45
C ALA A 99 31.75 -1.48 20.53
N ILE A 100 30.48 -1.09 20.71
CA ILE A 100 29.32 -1.63 19.98
C ILE A 100 28.56 -0.56 19.18
N ALA A 101 29.06 0.68 19.17
CA ALA A 101 28.46 1.79 18.45
C ALA A 101 28.39 1.55 16.93
N GLY A 102 29.36 0.84 16.34
CA GLY A 102 29.36 0.49 14.92
C GLY A 102 28.25 -0.50 14.53
N LEU A 103 27.80 -1.34 15.47
CA LEU A 103 26.75 -2.33 15.24
C LEU A 103 25.33 -1.71 15.33
N LYS A 104 25.22 -0.52 15.93
CA LYS A 104 23.95 0.17 16.18
C LYS A 104 23.10 0.37 14.91
N PRO A 105 23.59 1.02 13.83
CA PRO A 105 22.77 1.28 12.64
C PRO A 105 22.59 0.05 11.73
N ILE A 106 23.47 -0.95 11.84
CA ILE A 106 23.45 -2.13 10.94
C ILE A 106 22.52 -3.22 11.46
N LEU A 107 22.54 -3.48 12.78
CA LEU A 107 21.83 -4.61 13.36
C LEU A 107 20.80 -4.19 14.41
N ILE A 108 21.22 -3.40 15.40
CA ILE A 108 20.41 -3.17 16.60
C ILE A 108 19.17 -2.33 16.27
N VAL A 109 19.36 -1.22 15.57
CA VAL A 109 18.25 -0.33 15.20
C VAL A 109 17.29 -1.03 14.23
N PRO A 110 17.74 -1.65 13.11
CA PRO A 110 16.84 -2.36 12.21
C PRO A 110 16.10 -3.53 12.86
N LEU A 111 16.78 -4.32 13.70
CA LEU A 111 16.16 -5.48 14.35
C LEU A 111 15.07 -5.05 15.33
N LEU A 112 15.36 -4.10 16.22
CA LEU A 112 14.40 -3.61 17.21
C LEU A 112 13.24 -2.87 16.55
N SER A 113 13.52 -2.04 15.54
CA SER A 113 12.49 -1.27 14.86
C SER A 113 11.53 -2.17 14.08
N VAL A 114 12.04 -3.17 13.37
CA VAL A 114 11.22 -4.17 12.68
C VAL A 114 10.43 -5.01 13.67
N PHE A 115 11.06 -5.48 14.76
CA PHE A 115 10.37 -6.29 15.76
C PHE A 115 9.21 -5.54 16.41
N ILE A 116 9.43 -4.31 16.86
CA ILE A 116 8.38 -3.51 17.52
C ILE A 116 7.29 -3.13 16.51
N THR A 117 7.66 -2.63 15.32
CA THR A 117 6.68 -2.25 14.29
C THR A 117 5.86 -3.46 13.85
N GLY A 118 6.50 -4.61 13.64
CA GLY A 118 5.84 -5.84 13.23
C GLY A 118 4.93 -6.41 14.31
N ALA A 119 5.38 -6.43 15.57
CA ALA A 119 4.56 -6.85 16.69
C ALA A 119 3.31 -5.97 16.84
N LEU A 120 3.45 -4.64 16.73
CA LEU A 120 2.31 -3.73 16.80
C LEU A 120 1.33 -3.92 15.63
N MET A 121 1.83 -4.13 14.41
CA MET A 121 1.00 -4.40 13.24
C MET A 121 0.21 -5.69 13.39
N ILE A 122 0.82 -6.77 13.90
CA ILE A 122 0.16 -8.07 14.00
C ILE A 122 -0.81 -8.10 15.20
N LEU A 123 -0.41 -7.56 16.35
CA LEU A 123 -1.13 -7.76 17.61
C LEU A 123 -2.20 -6.71 17.89
N VAL A 124 -2.02 -5.48 17.42
CA VAL A 124 -2.84 -4.34 17.85
C VAL A 124 -3.53 -3.64 16.68
N ILE A 125 -2.81 -3.40 15.58
CA ILE A 125 -3.28 -2.45 14.55
C ILE A 125 -3.86 -3.15 13.32
N GLY A 126 -3.34 -4.32 12.93
CA GLY A 126 -3.69 -4.96 11.67
C GLY A 126 -5.19 -5.28 11.57
N GLU A 127 -5.74 -5.91 12.61
CA GLU A 127 -7.14 -6.31 12.66
C GLU A 127 -8.13 -5.13 12.68
N PRO A 128 -8.02 -4.12 13.57
CA PRO A 128 -8.97 -3.00 13.56
C PRO A 128 -8.91 -2.18 12.26
N ILE A 129 -7.74 -2.03 11.64
CA ILE A 129 -7.61 -1.32 10.37
C ILE A 129 -8.17 -2.14 9.21
N LYS A 130 -8.02 -3.47 9.24
CA LYS A 130 -8.69 -4.36 8.27
C LYS A 130 -10.21 -4.23 8.36
N LEU A 131 -10.78 -4.28 9.57
CA LEU A 131 -12.23 -4.12 9.77
C LEU A 131 -12.71 -2.75 9.29
N LEU A 132 -11.96 -1.68 9.56
CA LEU A 132 -12.26 -0.35 9.05
C LEU A 132 -12.23 -0.30 7.52
N LEU A 133 -11.24 -0.94 6.90
CA LEU A 133 -11.14 -1.03 5.45
C LEU A 133 -12.33 -1.79 4.85
N GLU A 134 -12.72 -2.93 5.44
CA GLU A 134 -13.88 -3.72 5.02
C GLU A 134 -15.20 -2.96 5.21
N ALA A 135 -15.37 -2.25 6.31
CA ALA A 135 -16.54 -1.41 6.54
C ALA A 135 -16.64 -0.28 5.52
N LEU A 136 -15.50 0.35 5.20
CA LEU A 136 -15.44 1.41 4.20
C LEU A 136 -15.74 0.87 2.80
N THR A 137 -15.18 -0.28 2.41
CA THR A 137 -15.46 -0.89 1.11
C THR A 137 -16.92 -1.32 1.01
N ALA A 138 -17.49 -1.89 2.06
CA ALA A 138 -18.92 -2.25 2.11
C ALA A 138 -19.82 -1.01 2.02
N PHE A 139 -19.47 0.07 2.71
CA PHE A 139 -20.21 1.33 2.61
C PHE A 139 -20.19 1.89 1.18
N LEU A 140 -19.02 1.94 0.56
CA LEU A 140 -18.87 2.45 -0.81
C LEU A 140 -19.56 1.54 -1.84
N ALA A 141 -19.52 0.22 -1.67
CA ALA A 141 -20.24 -0.72 -2.53
C ALA A 141 -21.77 -0.51 -2.45
N ASN A 142 -22.31 -0.30 -1.24
CA ASN A 142 -23.73 -0.01 -1.05
C ASN A 142 -24.16 1.33 -1.68
N MET A 143 -23.29 2.35 -1.65
CA MET A 143 -23.54 3.62 -2.35
C MET A 143 -23.53 3.45 -3.88
N GLY A 144 -22.61 2.63 -4.40
CA GLY A 144 -22.52 2.31 -5.83
C GLY A 144 -23.80 1.67 -6.38
N ASN A 145 -24.44 0.79 -5.61
CA ASN A 145 -25.66 0.08 -6.03
C ASN A 145 -26.95 0.88 -5.82
N THR A 146 -27.05 1.71 -4.76
CA THR A 146 -28.31 2.35 -4.37
C THR A 146 -28.56 3.66 -5.11
N ASN A 147 -27.52 4.44 -5.48
CA ASN A 147 -27.73 5.69 -6.22
C ASN A 147 -26.50 6.12 -7.04
N ALA A 148 -26.18 5.35 -8.08
CA ALA A 148 -25.07 5.63 -8.99
C ALA A 148 -25.11 7.04 -9.61
N ALA A 149 -26.29 7.66 -9.72
CA ALA A 149 -26.48 9.03 -10.20
C ALA A 149 -25.88 10.07 -9.25
N ILE A 150 -26.15 9.96 -7.94
CA ILE A 150 -25.59 10.88 -6.92
C ILE A 150 -24.08 10.72 -6.83
N MET A 151 -23.59 9.48 -6.88
CA MET A 151 -22.16 9.19 -6.84
C MET A 151 -21.43 9.75 -8.07
N GLY A 152 -22.02 9.60 -9.26
CA GLY A 152 -21.49 10.19 -10.50
C GLY A 152 -21.45 11.72 -10.46
N LEU A 153 -22.47 12.36 -9.89
CA LEU A 153 -22.52 13.81 -9.70
C LEU A 153 -21.42 14.30 -8.73
N MET A 154 -21.26 13.65 -7.58
CA MET A 154 -20.19 13.99 -6.63
C MET A 154 -18.79 13.81 -7.22
N MET A 155 -18.55 12.71 -7.92
CA MET A 155 -17.27 12.47 -8.61
C MET A 155 -17.01 13.51 -9.69
N GLY A 156 -18.03 13.88 -10.48
CA GLY A 156 -17.94 14.93 -11.48
C GLY A 156 -17.57 16.28 -10.87
N MET A 157 -18.16 16.62 -9.72
CA MET A 157 -17.82 17.84 -8.99
C MET A 157 -16.38 17.82 -8.45
N MET A 158 -15.91 16.69 -7.89
CA MET A 158 -14.52 16.56 -7.40
C MET A 158 -13.48 16.70 -8.52
N VAL A 159 -13.77 16.16 -9.71
CA VAL A 159 -12.91 16.29 -10.90
C VAL A 159 -12.91 17.74 -11.41
N ALA A 160 -14.07 18.40 -11.40
CA ALA A 160 -14.21 19.78 -11.85
C ALA A 160 -13.54 20.79 -10.89
N PHE A 161 -13.58 20.53 -9.58
CA PHE A 161 -13.06 21.46 -8.57
C PHE A 161 -11.53 21.59 -8.58
N ASP A 162 -10.82 20.50 -8.86
CA ASP A 162 -9.35 20.45 -8.76
C ASP A 162 -8.65 20.44 -10.14
N MET A 163 -9.42 20.48 -11.24
CA MET A 163 -8.96 20.58 -12.65
C MET A 163 -7.65 19.81 -12.98
N GLY A 164 -7.43 18.63 -12.38
CA GLY A 164 -6.23 17.83 -12.61
C GLY A 164 -5.29 17.61 -11.41
N GLY A 165 -5.56 18.25 -10.26
CA GLY A 165 -4.79 18.11 -9.03
C GLY A 165 -4.96 16.76 -8.29
N PRO A 166 -4.52 16.68 -7.02
CA PRO A 166 -4.58 15.46 -6.20
C PRO A 166 -5.95 14.81 -6.09
N LEU A 167 -7.04 15.60 -5.99
CA LEU A 167 -8.41 15.10 -5.89
C LEU A 167 -8.84 14.41 -7.18
N ASN A 168 -8.49 14.98 -8.34
CA ASN A 168 -8.79 14.36 -9.64
C ASN A 168 -8.10 12.99 -9.79
N LYS A 169 -6.88 12.82 -9.27
CA LYS A 169 -6.17 11.53 -9.31
C LYS A 169 -6.84 10.47 -8.43
N THR A 170 -7.27 10.86 -7.23
CA THR A 170 -7.99 9.97 -6.31
C THR A 170 -9.33 9.53 -6.89
N VAL A 171 -10.07 10.44 -7.53
CA VAL A 171 -11.37 10.10 -8.18
C VAL A 171 -11.17 9.16 -9.37
N CYS A 172 -10.13 9.38 -10.19
CA CYS A 172 -9.83 8.47 -11.30
C CYS A 172 -9.52 7.04 -10.82
N MET A 173 -8.73 6.91 -9.75
CA MET A 173 -8.40 5.63 -9.11
C MET A 173 -9.66 4.96 -8.54
N PHE A 174 -10.49 5.73 -7.84
CA PHE A 174 -11.72 5.22 -7.22
C PHE A 174 -12.77 4.81 -8.26
N ARG A 175 -12.96 5.57 -9.34
CA ARG A 175 -13.82 5.19 -10.48
C ARG A 175 -13.37 3.89 -11.12
N HIS A 176 -12.06 3.69 -11.26
CA HIS A 176 -11.54 2.43 -11.78
C HIS A 176 -11.87 1.26 -10.86
N TRP A 177 -11.70 1.42 -9.54
CA TRP A 177 -12.04 0.40 -8.54
C TRP A 177 -13.51 -0.02 -8.58
N LEU A 178 -14.44 0.95 -8.67
CA LEU A 178 -15.88 0.72 -8.82
C LEU A 178 -16.23 -0.07 -10.09
N ASN A 179 -15.53 0.20 -11.20
CA ASN A 179 -15.80 -0.48 -12.45
C ASN A 179 -15.31 -1.93 -12.42
N VAL A 180 -14.20 -2.21 -11.72
CA VAL A 180 -13.67 -3.58 -11.57
C VAL A 180 -14.58 -4.47 -10.71
N HIS A 181 -15.23 -3.92 -9.69
CA HIS A 181 -16.12 -4.70 -8.79
C HIS A 181 -17.57 -4.85 -9.30
N ARG A 182 -17.91 -4.29 -10.46
CA ARG A 182 -19.22 -4.50 -11.12
C ARG A 182 -19.27 -5.74 -12.03
N TYR A 183 -18.12 -6.37 -12.32
CA TYR A 183 -18.00 -7.52 -13.22
C TYR A 183 -17.61 -8.83 -12.50
N LEU A 184 -17.72 -8.86 -11.16
CA LEU A 184 -17.73 -10.04 -10.30
C LEU A 184 -19.07 -10.09 -9.57
#